data_AF-A0A660SAS8-F1
#
_entry.id   AF-A0A660SAS8-F1
#
_cell.length_a   1.000
_cell.length_b   1.000
_cell.length_c   1.000
_cell.angle_alpha   90.00
_cell.angle_beta   90.00
_cell.angle_gamma   90.00
#
_symmetry.space_group_name_H-M   'P 1'
#
loop_
_entity.id
_entity.type
_entity.pdbx_description
1 polymer ?
#
loop_
_entity_poly.entity_id
_entity_poly.type
_entity_poly.pdbx_seq_one_letter_code
_entity_poly.pdbx_strand_id
1 'polypeptide(L)'
;MSEKIPKGWKKYKFTDIAEIIGGGTPSKNNLDYWNGNIDWLTVSDFNTEKKYVRSAEQKITQLGLKKSSTKILKKGQIIISARGTVGI
;
A
#
# COMPACT_ATOMS: atom_id res chain seq x y z
N MET A 1 -30.05 6.49 15.71
CA MET A 1 -29.81 7.95 15.62
C MET A 1 -29.32 8.25 14.22
N SER A 2 -30.01 9.10 13.45
CA SER A 2 -29.54 9.51 12.12
C SER A 2 -28.49 10.61 12.29
N GLU A 3 -27.22 10.32 12.06
CA GLU A 3 -26.18 11.35 12.00
C GLU A 3 -26.51 12.34 10.88
N LYS A 4 -26.72 13.61 11.25
CA LYS A 4 -26.91 14.69 10.28
C LYS A 4 -25.58 15.00 9.62
N ILE A 5 -25.48 14.67 8.34
CA ILE A 5 -24.35 15.05 7.48
C ILE A 5 -24.29 16.59 7.38
N PRO A 6 -23.11 17.24 7.54
CA PRO A 6 -22.99 18.70 7.46
C PRO A 6 -23.48 19.27 6.12
N LYS A 7 -23.99 20.51 6.14
CA LYS A 7 -24.47 21.19 4.92
C LYS A 7 -23.33 21.27 3.89
N GLY A 8 -23.60 20.82 2.66
CA GLY A 8 -22.63 20.79 1.55
C GLY A 8 -21.85 19.48 1.40
N TRP A 9 -21.92 18.57 2.38
CA TRP A 9 -21.27 17.26 2.29
C TRP A 9 -22.16 16.25 1.55
N LYS A 10 -21.52 15.39 0.76
CA LYS A 10 -22.16 14.29 0.05
C LYS A 10 -21.65 12.97 0.58
N LYS A 11 -22.54 11.98 0.69
CA LYS A 11 -22.19 10.61 1.05
C LYS A 11 -21.86 9.82 -0.20
N TYR A 12 -20.73 9.13 -0.19
CA TYR A 12 -20.31 8.21 -1.24
C TYR A 12 -19.99 6.85 -0.62
N LYS A 13 -20.11 5.77 -1.40
CA LYS A 13 -19.40 4.54 -1.06
C LYS A 13 -17.92 4.76 -1.33
N PHE A 14 -17.06 4.12 -0.55
CA PHE A 14 -15.61 4.25 -0.75
C PHE A 14 -15.19 3.86 -2.18
N THR A 15 -15.81 2.81 -2.74
CA THR A 15 -15.61 2.34 -4.11
C THR A 15 -16.06 3.33 -5.19
N ASP A 16 -16.86 4.34 -4.85
CA ASP A 16 -17.29 5.37 -5.81
C ASP A 16 -16.19 6.43 -6.02
N ILE A 17 -15.23 6.52 -5.09
CA ILE A 17 -14.21 7.59 -5.05
C ILE A 17 -12.78 7.07 -5.01
N ALA A 18 -12.57 5.77 -4.79
CA ALA A 18 -11.26 5.16 -4.68
C ALA A 18 -11.22 3.78 -5.33
N GLU A 19 -10.13 3.53 -6.07
CA GLU A 19 -9.76 2.20 -6.54
C GLU A 19 -8.95 1.48 -5.45
N ILE A 20 -9.37 0.27 -5.10
CA ILE A 20 -8.64 -0.57 -4.15
C ILE A 20 -7.73 -1.50 -4.94
N ILE A 21 -6.42 -1.31 -4.78
CA ILE A 21 -5.42 -2.22 -5.31
C ILE A 21 -4.81 -3.04 -4.17
N GLY A 22 -4.65 -4.33 -4.43
CA GLY A 22 -3.90 -5.22 -3.55
C GLY A 22 -2.40 -5.17 -3.81
N GLY A 23 -1.64 -5.71 -2.86
CA GLY A 23 -0.22 -5.99 -3.03
C GLY A 23 0.07 -7.48 -3.14
N GLY A 24 1.35 -7.80 -3.11
CA GLY A 24 1.86 -9.16 -3.16
C GLY A 24 3.26 -9.23 -2.57
N THR A 25 3.59 -10.41 -2.06
CA THR A 25 4.96 -10.74 -1.63
C THR A 25 5.60 -11.58 -2.73
N PRO A 26 6.66 -11.11 -3.39
CA PRO A 26 7.47 -11.97 -4.25
C PRO A 26 7.94 -13.20 -3.46
N SER A 27 8.13 -14.33 -4.13
CA SER A 27 8.60 -15.54 -3.46
C SER A 27 9.92 -15.26 -2.72
N LYS A 28 9.92 -15.43 -1.39
CA LYS A 28 11.12 -15.24 -0.55
C LYS A 28 12.22 -16.26 -0.86
N ASN A 29 11.85 -17.41 -1.42
CA ASN A 29 12.79 -18.47 -1.78
C ASN A 29 13.49 -18.22 -3.12
N ASN A 30 12.99 -17.27 -3.93
CA ASN A 30 13.66 -16.89 -5.18
C ASN A 30 14.48 -15.62 -4.96
N LEU A 31 15.80 -15.80 -4.77
CA LEU A 31 16.73 -14.71 -4.48
C LEU A 31 16.83 -13.69 -5.64
N ASP A 32 16.55 -14.08 -6.89
CA ASP A 32 16.57 -13.18 -8.06
C ASP A 32 15.49 -12.10 -8.00
N TYR A 33 14.51 -12.24 -7.10
CA TYR A 33 13.44 -11.26 -6.92
C TYR A 33 13.83 -10.13 -5.97
N TRP A 34 14.92 -10.26 -5.21
CA TRP A 34 15.29 -9.38 -4.10
C TRP A 34 16.57 -8.61 -4.39
N ASN A 35 16.89 -7.64 -3.53
CA ASN A 35 18.10 -6.80 -3.63
C ASN A 35 18.19 -6.02 -4.95
N GLY A 36 17.04 -5.65 -5.51
CA GLY A 36 16.95 -4.78 -6.67
C GLY A 36 16.89 -3.29 -6.28
N ASN A 37 16.30 -2.48 -7.17
CA ASN A 37 16.23 -1.03 -7.01
C ASN A 37 14.81 -0.50 -6.76
N ILE A 38 13.81 -1.38 -6.64
CA ILE A 38 12.41 -1.00 -6.45
C ILE A 38 12.04 -1.19 -4.98
N ASP A 39 11.62 -0.14 -4.29
CA ASP A 39 11.13 -0.25 -2.91
C ASP A 39 9.92 -1.20 -2.83
N TRP A 40 9.99 -2.18 -1.93
CA TRP A 40 8.91 -3.11 -1.64
C TRP A 40 8.40 -2.86 -0.22
N LEU A 41 7.23 -2.23 -0.13
CA LEU A 41 6.67 -1.75 1.13
C LEU A 41 6.01 -2.87 1.94
N THR A 42 6.32 -2.85 3.23
CA THR A 42 5.74 -3.67 4.29
C THR A 42 5.08 -2.78 5.34
N VAL A 43 4.29 -3.38 6.24
CA VAL A 43 3.62 -2.62 7.32
C VAL A 43 4.63 -1.88 8.21
N SER A 44 5.82 -2.43 8.46
CA SER A 44 6.85 -1.76 9.27
C SER A 44 7.39 -0.49 8.63
N ASP A 45 7.33 -0.35 7.30
CA ASP A 45 7.81 0.86 6.61
C ASP A 45 6.89 2.07 6.81
N PHE A 46 5.61 1.84 7.10
CA PHE A 46 4.60 2.90 7.22
C PHE A 46 3.86 2.95 8.55
N ASN A 47 4.02 1.94 9.41
CA ASN A 47 3.55 1.96 10.80
C ASN A 47 4.51 2.76 11.69
N THR A 48 4.61 4.06 11.41
CA THR A 48 5.48 5.00 12.12
C THR A 48 4.72 6.30 12.37
N GLU A 49 5.25 7.20 13.18
CA GLU A 49 4.65 8.54 13.38
C GLU A 49 4.76 9.45 12.14
N LYS A 50 5.41 8.99 11.07
CA LYS A 50 5.59 9.76 9.83
C LYS A 50 4.38 9.62 8.93
N LYS A 51 3.82 10.76 8.53
CA LYS A 51 2.73 10.85 7.53
C LYS A 51 3.12 10.34 6.13
N TYR A 52 4.39 10.36 5.78
CA TYR A 52 4.86 10.01 4.44
C TYR A 52 6.01 9.01 4.48
N VAL A 53 5.93 8.02 3.59
CA VAL A 53 6.98 7.04 3.34
C VAL A 53 7.78 7.49 2.12
N ARG A 54 9.12 7.48 2.24
CA ARG A 54 10.04 7.89 1.17
C ARG A 54 10.90 6.76 0.62
N SER A 55 11.03 5.66 1.36
CA SER A 55 11.83 4.49 1.03
C SER A 55 11.32 3.29 1.81
N ALA A 56 11.64 2.08 1.36
CA ALA A 56 11.42 0.84 2.08
C ALA A 56 12.75 0.25 2.55
N GLU A 57 12.71 -0.57 3.60
CA GLU A 57 13.87 -1.35 4.03
C GLU A 57 14.28 -2.38 2.97
N GLN A 58 13.29 -3.03 2.34
CA GLN A 58 13.53 -4.07 1.34
C GLN A 58 13.27 -3.57 -0.08
N LYS A 59 14.08 -4.10 -1.01
CA LYS A 59 13.94 -3.80 -2.44
C LYS A 59 13.83 -5.07 -3.27
N ILE A 60 13.05 -4.98 -4.34
CA ILE A 60 12.83 -6.05 -5.30
C ILE A 60 13.38 -5.69 -6.68
N THR A 61 13.65 -6.71 -7.48
CA THR A 61 14.08 -6.54 -8.86
C THR A 61 12.87 -6.31 -9.78
N GLN A 62 13.14 -5.89 -11.03
CA GLN A 62 12.11 -5.84 -12.07
C GLN A 62 11.50 -7.22 -12.33
N LEU A 63 12.29 -8.30 -12.16
CA LEU A 63 11.79 -9.67 -12.28
C LEU A 63 10.83 -10.00 -11.13
N GLY A 64 11.19 -9.66 -9.89
CA GLY A 64 10.33 -9.83 -8.72
C GLY A 64 8.99 -9.10 -8.85
N LEU A 65 9.01 -7.88 -9.39
CA LEU A 65 7.78 -7.14 -9.71
C LEU A 65 6.93 -7.84 -10.76
N LYS A 66 7.52 -8.25 -11.90
CA LYS A 66 6.79 -8.88 -13.02
C LYS A 66 6.27 -10.27 -12.71
N LYS A 67 6.93 -11.01 -11.81
CA LYS A 67 6.62 -12.42 -11.47
C LYS A 67 5.89 -12.59 -10.14
N SER A 68 5.32 -11.52 -9.60
CA SER A 68 4.50 -11.55 -8.39
C SER A 68 3.21 -10.73 -8.56
N SER A 69 2.35 -10.76 -7.54
CA SER A 69 1.15 -9.90 -7.50
C SER A 69 1.44 -8.48 -6.99
N THR A 70 2.69 -8.12 -6.70
CA THR A 70 3.09 -6.78 -6.29
C THR A 70 2.70 -5.74 -7.34
N LYS A 71 2.27 -4.56 -6.90
CA LYS A 71 1.89 -3.43 -7.76
C LYS A 71 2.77 -2.22 -7.46
N ILE A 72 3.10 -1.46 -8.51
CA ILE A 72 3.80 -0.18 -8.36
C ILE A 72 2.81 0.87 -7.91
N LEU A 73 3.19 1.60 -6.86
CA LEU A 73 2.47 2.77 -6.41
C LEU A 73 3.05 4.03 -7.06
N LYS A 74 2.16 4.97 -7.41
CA LYS A 74 2.52 6.32 -7.82
C LYS A 74 2.63 7.19 -6.58
N LYS A 75 3.53 8.19 -6.63
CA LYS A 75 3.66 9.21 -5.58
C LYS A 75 2.29 9.85 -5.28
N GLY A 76 1.94 9.93 -4.00
CA GLY A 76 0.67 10.50 -3.53
C GLY A 76 -0.47 9.50 -3.40
N GLN A 77 -0.28 8.24 -3.81
CA GLN A 77 -1.24 7.18 -3.48
C GLN A 77 -1.21 6.84 -1.98
N ILE A 78 -2.36 6.41 -1.48
CA ILE A 78 -2.60 6.10 -0.07
C ILE A 78 -2.36 4.60 0.15
N ILE A 79 -1.75 4.27 1.30
CA ILE A 79 -1.48 2.90 1.72
C ILE A 79 -2.19 2.69 3.06
N ILE A 80 -2.82 1.53 3.22
CA ILE A 80 -3.53 1.15 4.45
C ILE A 80 -3.16 -0.31 4.75
N SER A 81 -2.94 -0.64 6.03
CA SER A 81 -2.78 -2.03 6.47
C SER A 81 -4.14 -2.76 6.43
N ALA A 82 -4.23 -3.82 5.63
CA ALA A 82 -5.44 -4.66 5.56
C ALA A 82 -5.36 -5.90 6.47
N ARG A 83 -4.17 -6.29 6.92
CA ARG A 83 -3.91 -7.42 7.83
C ARG A 83 -2.91 -6.99 8.89
N GLY A 84 -3.10 -7.42 10.14
CA GLY A 84 -2.39 -6.89 11.32
C GLY A 84 -3.23 -5.86 12.07
N THR A 85 -2.61 -4.84 12.68
CA THR A 85 -3.37 -3.73 13.26
C THR A 85 -3.96 -2.89 12.12
N VAL A 86 -5.28 -2.99 11.96
CA VAL A 86 -6.03 -2.28 10.91
C VAL A 86 -6.11 -0.81 11.28
N GLY A 87 -5.69 0.08 10.38
CA GLY A 87 -6.03 1.50 10.45
C GLY A 87 -5.32 2.32 11.53
N ILE A 88 -4.05 2.00 11.85
CA ILE A 88 -3.14 2.95 12.50
C ILE A 88 -2.44 3.78 11.42
#